data_AF-A0AAN8PYW1-F1
#
_entry.id   AF-A0AAN8PYW1-F1
#
_cell.length_a   1.000
_cell.length_b   1.000
_cell.length_c   1.000
_cell.angle_alpha   90.00
_cell.angle_beta   90.00
_cell.angle_gamma   90.00
#
_symmetry.space_group_name_H-M   'P 1'
#
loop_
_entity.id
_entity.type
_entity.pdbx_description
1 polymer ?
#
loop_
_entity_poly.entity_id
_entity_poly.type
_entity_poly.pdbx_seq_one_letter_code
_entity_poly.pdbx_strand_id
1 'polypeptide(L)'
;MSDTEPQISDNPESSTPLSSTPVPDEAFTRTLNAVTLELSRAFRTPEVQNAIRPMITLILREEIDKFTAPLRKEINDLKYEISSVTLQLNGMLNERCDDLEQYGRRNCIRISGIAETPNEVVENKVIEVIPAITPSDIENSHRVGKPIMGNPKKVIVRLSSYKTKVIIMRGKKVVNSAEDPIYINEDLTRYRAHIFKHIRKSFKSNLINGCWTRDGKIFIRERKPDGTDGSIKRILSIVQIPGYKPTPEELLHFNLSQNIQSEPEATAV
;
A
#
# COMPACT_ATOMS: atom_id res chain seq x y z
N MET A 1 62.10 -1.68 -0.04
CA MET A 1 62.53 -1.94 -1.42
C MET A 1 61.95 -0.82 -2.28
N SER A 2 62.81 0.10 -2.70
CA SER A 2 62.64 1.18 -3.71
C SER A 2 61.36 2.02 -3.58
N ASP A 3 61.35 3.22 -3.00
CA ASP A 3 62.22 4.39 -3.20
C ASP A 3 62.60 4.61 -4.67
N THR A 4 61.77 5.39 -5.37
CA THR A 4 62.16 6.12 -6.57
C THR A 4 61.46 7.48 -6.56
N GLU A 5 62.03 8.43 -5.83
CA GLU A 5 61.85 9.86 -6.09
C GLU A 5 62.40 10.18 -7.49
N PRO A 6 61.71 11.01 -8.31
CA PRO A 6 62.28 11.47 -9.55
C PRO A 6 63.36 12.53 -9.28
N GLN A 7 64.54 12.24 -9.83
CA GLN A 7 65.77 13.01 -9.77
C GLN A 7 65.59 14.46 -10.24
N ILE A 8 66.02 15.38 -9.38
CA ILE A 8 66.23 16.80 -9.67
C ILE A 8 67.44 16.89 -10.61
N SER A 9 67.21 17.27 -11.87
CA SER A 9 68.28 17.63 -12.80
C SER A 9 68.61 19.11 -12.65
N ASP A 10 69.80 19.38 -12.11
CA ASP A 10 70.44 20.70 -12.12
C ASP A 10 70.54 21.24 -13.54
N ASN A 11 69.83 22.34 -13.81
CA ASN A 11 70.02 23.14 -15.01
C ASN A 11 70.67 24.47 -14.58
N PRO A 12 71.83 24.85 -15.14
CA PRO A 12 72.61 25.98 -14.64
C PRO A 12 71.86 27.28 -14.85
N GLU A 13 71.97 28.14 -13.85
CA GLU A 13 71.46 29.52 -13.78
C GLU A 13 71.73 30.29 -15.09
N SER A 14 70.72 30.32 -15.95
CA SER A 14 70.57 31.37 -16.95
C SER A 14 69.92 32.54 -16.22
N SER A 15 70.76 33.43 -15.69
CA SER A 15 70.37 34.75 -15.21
C SER A 15 69.89 35.59 -16.40
N THR A 16 68.67 35.33 -16.88
CA THR A 16 67.91 36.31 -17.63
C THR A 16 67.46 37.38 -16.64
N PRO A 17 67.70 38.69 -16.92
CA PRO A 17 67.30 39.74 -16.01
C PRO A 17 65.78 39.64 -15.82
N LEU A 18 65.33 39.69 -14.57
CA LEU A 18 63.93 39.95 -14.23
C LEU A 18 63.51 41.14 -15.08
N SER A 19 62.74 40.87 -16.14
CA SER A 19 62.08 41.89 -16.94
C SER A 19 61.10 42.56 -15.99
N SER A 20 61.54 43.65 -15.35
CA SER A 20 60.67 44.55 -14.63
C SER A 20 59.58 44.96 -15.60
N THR A 21 58.38 44.38 -15.44
CA THR A 21 57.20 44.83 -16.16
C THR A 21 57.15 46.35 -15.95
N PRO A 22 57.14 47.17 -17.03
CA PRO A 22 57.20 48.60 -16.88
C PRO A 22 56.05 49.01 -15.96
N VAL A 23 56.37 49.66 -14.83
CA VAL A 23 55.34 50.27 -13.99
C VAL A 23 54.62 51.25 -14.91
N PRO A 24 53.32 51.08 -15.17
CA PRO A 24 52.64 51.87 -16.18
C PRO A 24 52.75 53.35 -15.80
N ASP A 25 53.17 54.17 -16.76
CA ASP A 25 53.30 55.63 -16.60
C ASP A 25 52.08 56.21 -15.88
N GLU A 26 52.27 57.16 -14.98
CA GLU A 26 51.19 57.75 -14.17
C GLU A 26 50.11 58.36 -15.09
N ALA A 27 50.52 58.92 -16.23
CA ALA A 27 49.61 59.38 -17.27
C ALA A 27 48.78 58.22 -17.86
N PHE A 28 49.42 57.09 -18.18
CA PHE A 28 48.75 55.90 -18.69
C PHE A 28 47.76 55.32 -17.67
N THR A 29 48.16 55.22 -16.40
CA THR A 29 47.30 54.74 -15.31
C THR A 29 46.09 55.66 -15.10
N ARG A 30 46.27 56.97 -15.15
CA ARG A 30 45.18 57.96 -15.06
C ARG A 30 44.21 57.83 -16.24
N THR A 31 44.72 57.68 -17.46
CA THR A 31 43.88 57.47 -18.66
C THR A 31 43.13 56.15 -18.58
N LEU A 32 43.78 55.06 -18.16
CA LEU A 32 43.14 53.75 -18.00
C LEU A 32 41.98 53.84 -16.99
N ASN A 33 42.22 54.44 -15.83
CA ASN A 33 41.20 54.62 -14.79
C ASN A 33 40.03 55.50 -15.27
N ALA A 34 40.29 56.57 -16.03
CA ALA A 34 39.26 57.41 -16.60
C ALA A 34 38.39 56.64 -17.61
N VAL A 35 39.02 55.86 -18.49
CA VAL A 35 38.33 54.99 -19.46
C VAL A 35 37.52 53.91 -18.73
N THR A 36 38.06 53.28 -17.69
CA THR A 36 37.34 52.30 -16.87
C THR A 36 36.13 52.92 -16.17
N LEU A 37 36.25 54.16 -15.68
CA LEU A 37 35.15 54.88 -15.04
C LEU A 37 34.03 55.22 -16.04
N GLU A 38 34.39 55.69 -17.24
CA GLU A 38 33.43 55.99 -18.31
C GLU A 38 32.72 54.73 -18.82
N LEU A 39 33.47 53.63 -19.03
CA LEU A 39 32.88 52.32 -19.32
C LEU A 39 31.90 51.90 -18.22
N SER A 40 32.28 52.05 -16.94
CA SER A 40 31.44 51.70 -15.80
C SER A 40 30.17 52.57 -15.68
N ARG A 41 30.20 53.80 -16.21
CA ARG A 41 29.02 54.68 -16.33
C ARG A 41 28.14 54.24 -17.49
N ALA A 42 28.74 53.92 -18.64
CA ALA A 42 28.03 53.42 -19.82
C ALA A 42 27.30 52.09 -19.52
N PHE A 43 27.93 51.16 -18.81
CA PHE A 43 27.27 49.92 -18.38
C PHE A 43 26.14 50.12 -17.37
N ARG A 44 26.03 51.29 -16.73
CA ARG A 44 24.95 51.63 -15.79
C ARG A 44 23.77 52.31 -16.47
N THR A 45 23.87 52.68 -17.74
CA THR A 45 22.74 53.27 -18.45
C THR A 45 21.62 52.25 -18.63
N PRO A 46 20.35 52.67 -18.53
CA PRO A 46 19.22 51.76 -18.65
C PRO A 46 19.17 51.09 -20.03
N GLU A 47 19.65 51.73 -21.10
CA GLU A 47 19.71 51.17 -22.44
C GLU A 47 20.62 49.94 -22.49
N VAL A 48 21.83 50.06 -21.93
CA VAL A 48 22.83 48.97 -21.91
C VAL A 48 22.40 47.88 -20.94
N GLN A 49 21.90 48.24 -19.76
CA GLN A 49 21.37 47.28 -18.79
C GLN A 49 20.19 46.48 -19.36
N ASN A 50 19.24 47.13 -20.03
CA ASN A 50 18.08 46.45 -20.61
C ASN A 50 18.46 45.55 -21.80
N ALA A 51 19.53 45.87 -22.54
CA ALA A 51 20.06 45.02 -23.59
C ALA A 51 20.79 43.78 -23.03
N ILE A 52 21.58 43.93 -21.96
CA ILE A 52 22.42 42.86 -21.40
C ILE A 52 21.63 41.95 -20.43
N ARG A 53 20.70 42.52 -19.65
CA ARG A 53 19.89 41.80 -18.66
C ARG A 53 19.23 40.52 -19.21
N PRO A 54 18.54 40.51 -20.36
CA PRO A 54 17.93 39.28 -20.87
C PRO A 54 18.97 38.22 -21.23
N MET A 55 20.14 38.63 -21.73
CA MET A 55 21.24 37.72 -22.09
C MET A 55 21.85 37.05 -20.85
N ILE A 56 22.17 37.83 -19.81
CA ILE A 56 22.64 37.29 -18.52
C ILE A 56 21.57 36.38 -17.89
N THR A 57 20.31 36.83 -17.93
CA THR A 57 19.19 36.03 -17.39
C THR A 57 19.05 34.69 -18.11
N LEU A 58 19.23 34.67 -19.44
CA LEU A 58 19.15 33.45 -20.24
C LEU A 58 20.29 32.49 -19.89
N ILE A 59 21.54 32.98 -19.87
CA ILE A 59 22.72 32.15 -19.55
C ILE A 59 22.58 31.54 -18.14
N LEU A 60 22.20 32.37 -17.16
CA LEU A 60 22.01 31.89 -15.79
C LEU A 60 20.87 30.89 -15.68
N ARG A 61 19.75 31.10 -16.41
CA ARG A 61 18.65 30.14 -16.43
C ARG A 61 19.07 28.81 -17.04
N GLU A 62 19.73 28.81 -18.19
CA GLU A 62 20.20 27.58 -18.83
C GLU A 62 21.15 26.81 -17.91
N GLU A 63 22.08 27.50 -17.26
CA GLU A 63 23.02 26.85 -16.36
C GLU A 63 22.31 26.32 -15.10
N ILE A 64 21.39 27.09 -14.51
CA ILE A 64 20.57 26.62 -13.38
C ILE A 64 19.69 25.44 -13.79
N ASP A 65 19.12 25.44 -14.99
CA ASP A 65 18.26 24.37 -15.49
C ASP A 65 19.04 23.07 -15.71
N LYS A 66 20.30 23.14 -16.19
CA LYS A 66 21.18 21.97 -16.31
C LYS A 66 21.35 21.23 -14.99
N PHE A 67 21.45 21.95 -13.87
CA PHE A 67 21.59 21.34 -12.54
C PHE A 67 20.24 21.02 -11.90
N THR A 68 19.23 21.88 -12.05
CA THR A 68 17.95 21.72 -11.34
C THR A 68 17.01 20.73 -12.02
N ALA A 69 17.06 20.56 -13.35
CA ALA A 69 16.25 19.58 -14.06
C ALA A 69 16.53 18.12 -13.65
N PRO A 70 17.80 17.62 -13.62
CA PRO A 70 18.07 16.25 -13.20
C PRO A 70 17.72 16.02 -11.73
N LEU A 71 18.00 16.99 -10.84
CA LEU A 71 17.62 16.91 -9.43
C LEU A 71 16.10 16.86 -9.24
N ARG A 72 15.33 17.65 -10.00
CA ARG A 72 13.86 17.60 -9.98
C ARG A 72 13.34 16.25 -10.45
N LYS A 73 13.97 15.69 -11.49
CA LYS A 73 13.64 14.36 -12.00
C LYS A 73 13.90 13.29 -10.94
N GLU A 74 15.09 13.29 -10.35
CA GLU A 74 15.47 12.35 -9.29
C GLU A 74 14.53 12.44 -8.07
N ILE A 75 14.18 13.66 -7.64
CA ILE A 75 13.19 13.86 -6.56
C ILE A 75 11.83 13.24 -6.92
N ASN A 76 11.38 13.37 -8.17
CA ASN A 76 10.11 12.80 -8.60
C ASN A 76 10.17 11.28 -8.69
N ASP A 77 11.28 10.74 -9.21
CA ASP A 77 11.50 9.30 -9.33
C ASP A 77 11.56 8.65 -7.92
N LEU A 78 12.31 9.24 -6.99
CA LEU A 78 12.37 8.80 -5.59
C LEU A 78 11.02 8.92 -4.88
N LYS A 79 10.25 9.99 -5.12
CA LYS A 79 8.89 10.12 -4.57
C LYS A 79 7.96 9.03 -5.07
N TYR A 80 8.06 8.68 -6.36
CA TYR A 80 7.29 7.60 -6.94
C TYR A 80 7.67 6.25 -6.31
N GLU A 81 8.97 5.98 -6.17
CA GLU A 81 9.48 4.77 -5.53
C GLU A 81 9.03 4.66 -4.08
N ILE A 82 9.17 5.72 -3.27
CA ILE A 82 8.71 5.75 -1.88
C ILE A 82 7.21 5.46 -1.80
N SER A 83 6.41 6.06 -2.69
CA SER A 83 4.96 5.85 -2.70
C SER A 83 4.60 4.41 -3.05
N SER A 84 5.29 3.84 -4.05
CA SER A 84 5.14 2.45 -4.45
C SER A 84 5.50 1.48 -3.32
N VAL A 85 6.69 1.63 -2.73
CA VAL A 85 7.19 0.77 -1.64
C VAL A 85 6.33 0.89 -0.39
N THR A 86 5.91 2.11 -0.02
CA THR A 86 5.03 2.34 1.14
C THR A 86 3.70 1.62 0.93
N LEU A 87 3.14 1.70 -0.27
CA LEU A 87 1.88 1.05 -0.59
C LEU A 87 2.01 -0.48 -0.59
N GLN A 88 3.11 -1.00 -1.14
CA GLN A 88 3.44 -2.42 -1.11
C GLN A 88 3.55 -2.95 0.33
N LEU A 89 4.36 -2.29 1.18
CA LEU A 89 4.55 -2.67 2.57
C LEU A 89 3.24 -2.66 3.36
N ASN A 90 2.43 -1.61 3.18
CA ASN A 90 1.12 -1.52 3.82
C ASN A 90 0.18 -2.65 3.35
N GLY A 91 0.22 -3.00 2.06
CA GLY A 91 -0.54 -4.13 1.52
C GLY A 91 -0.17 -5.45 2.20
N MET A 92 1.13 -5.78 2.23
CA MET A 92 1.63 -7.00 2.87
C MET A 92 1.35 -7.06 4.36
N LEU A 93 1.55 -5.94 5.06
CA LEU A 93 1.30 -5.86 6.49
C LEU A 93 -0.18 -6.07 6.80
N ASN A 94 -1.07 -5.45 6.03
CA ASN A 94 -2.51 -5.63 6.19
C ASN A 94 -2.95 -7.07 5.92
N GLU A 95 -2.43 -7.72 4.86
CA GLU A 95 -2.72 -9.12 4.56
C GLU A 95 -2.25 -10.04 5.70
N ARG A 96 -1.02 -9.84 6.20
CA ARG A 96 -0.47 -10.66 7.27
C ARG A 96 -1.19 -10.45 8.61
N CYS A 97 -1.57 -9.21 8.93
CA CYS A 97 -2.40 -8.89 10.08
C CYS A 97 -3.78 -9.56 9.97
N ASP A 98 -4.43 -9.50 8.81
CA ASP A 98 -5.72 -10.15 8.57
C ASP A 98 -5.64 -11.68 8.68
N ASP A 99 -4.57 -12.30 8.16
CA ASP A 99 -4.33 -13.74 8.28
C ASP A 99 -4.15 -14.17 9.74
N LEU A 100 -3.37 -13.43 10.53
CA LEU A 100 -3.18 -13.69 11.95
C LEU A 100 -4.47 -13.50 12.74
N GLU A 101 -5.21 -12.43 12.46
CA GLU A 101 -6.51 -12.17 13.09
C GLU A 101 -7.52 -13.28 12.74
N GLN A 102 -7.55 -13.72 11.47
CA GLN A 102 -8.42 -14.80 11.03
C GLN A 102 -8.01 -16.15 11.62
N TYR A 103 -6.71 -16.39 11.81
CA TYR A 103 -6.20 -17.57 12.49
C TYR A 103 -6.66 -17.60 13.95
N GLY A 104 -6.62 -16.46 14.65
CA GLY A 104 -7.17 -16.33 16.00
C GLY A 104 -8.67 -16.64 16.08
N ARG A 105 -9.42 -16.40 15.00
CA ARG A 105 -10.85 -16.73 14.85
C ARG A 105 -11.13 -18.13 14.30
N ARG A 106 -10.12 -18.97 14.10
CA ARG A 106 -10.28 -20.29 13.46
C ARG A 106 -11.33 -21.16 14.14
N ASN A 107 -11.40 -21.14 15.47
CA ASN A 107 -12.38 -21.91 16.26
C ASN A 107 -13.63 -21.10 16.62
N CYS A 108 -13.80 -19.91 16.05
CA CYS A 108 -14.94 -19.06 16.32
C CYS A 108 -16.04 -19.24 15.27
N ILE A 109 -17.29 -19.26 15.75
CA ILE A 109 -18.49 -19.16 14.93
C ILE A 109 -19.25 -17.89 15.32
N ARG A 110 -20.04 -17.39 14.38
CA ARG A 110 -20.92 -16.24 14.58
C ARG A 110 -22.36 -16.63 14.29
N ILE A 111 -23.22 -16.43 15.28
CA ILE A 111 -24.64 -16.76 15.23
C ILE A 111 -25.46 -15.46 15.19
N SER A 112 -26.46 -15.41 14.31
CA SER A 112 -27.42 -14.30 14.21
C SER A 112 -28.84 -14.84 14.39
N GLY A 113 -29.75 -14.03 14.95
CA GLY A 113 -31.15 -14.41 15.11
C GLY A 113 -31.52 -14.99 16.48
N ILE A 114 -30.57 -15.16 17.40
CA ILE A 114 -30.89 -15.59 18.77
C ILE A 114 -31.57 -14.42 19.51
N ALA A 115 -32.82 -14.58 19.92
CA ALA A 115 -33.56 -13.58 20.69
C ALA A 115 -32.82 -13.16 21.98
N GLU A 116 -32.86 -11.88 22.33
CA GLU A 116 -32.27 -11.34 23.57
C GLU A 116 -33.27 -11.40 24.71
N THR A 117 -32.82 -11.79 25.91
CA THR A 117 -33.64 -11.71 27.13
C THR A 117 -32.85 -11.00 28.23
N PRO A 118 -33.51 -10.28 29.16
CA PRO A 118 -32.84 -9.70 30.31
C PRO A 118 -32.12 -10.79 31.12
N ASN A 119 -30.91 -10.49 31.60
CA ASN A 119 -30.08 -11.41 32.39
C ASN A 119 -29.84 -12.78 31.72
N GLU A 120 -29.75 -12.83 30.39
CA GLU A 120 -29.49 -14.07 29.66
C GLU A 120 -28.12 -14.68 29.96
N VAL A 121 -28.08 -16.00 30.04
CA VAL A 121 -26.84 -16.78 29.92
C VAL A 121 -26.69 -17.16 28.44
N VAL A 122 -25.78 -16.46 27.74
CA VAL A 122 -25.58 -16.63 26.29
C VAL A 122 -25.24 -18.07 25.93
N GLU A 123 -24.44 -18.75 26.76
CA GLU A 123 -24.02 -20.13 26.56
C GLU A 123 -25.21 -21.10 26.49
N ASN A 124 -26.18 -20.96 27.40
CA ASN A 124 -27.38 -21.81 27.41
C ASN A 124 -28.17 -21.66 26.11
N LYS A 125 -28.34 -20.43 25.62
CA LYS A 125 -29.01 -20.17 24.34
C LYS A 125 -28.25 -20.76 23.16
N VAL A 126 -26.92 -20.76 23.20
CA VAL A 126 -26.10 -21.38 22.15
C VAL A 126 -26.30 -22.89 22.12
N ILE A 127 -26.38 -23.54 23.28
CA ILE A 127 -26.60 -24.99 23.40
C ILE A 127 -28.02 -25.36 22.92
N GLU A 128 -29.04 -24.56 23.26
CA GLU A 128 -30.40 -24.74 22.75
C GLU A 128 -30.46 -24.69 21.22
N VAL A 129 -29.72 -23.76 20.61
CA VAL A 129 -29.64 -23.59 19.15
C VAL A 129 -28.80 -24.67 18.50
N ILE A 130 -27.80 -25.22 19.20
CA ILE A 130 -26.85 -26.21 18.66
C ILE A 130 -26.85 -27.42 19.61
N PRO A 131 -27.87 -28.29 19.55
CA PRO A 131 -28.00 -29.41 20.49
C PRO A 131 -26.89 -30.47 20.35
N ALA A 132 -26.06 -30.39 19.30
CA ALA A 132 -24.92 -31.27 19.06
C ALA A 132 -23.68 -30.92 19.90
N ILE A 133 -23.70 -29.84 20.69
CA ILE A 133 -22.58 -29.44 21.54
C ILE A 133 -22.98 -29.38 23.02
N THR A 134 -21.97 -29.48 23.88
CA THR A 134 -22.10 -29.42 25.33
C THR A 134 -21.38 -28.18 25.89
N PRO A 135 -21.59 -27.80 27.16
CA PRO A 135 -20.86 -26.68 27.79
C PRO A 135 -19.33 -26.78 27.64
N SER A 136 -18.75 -27.98 27.72
CA SER A 136 -17.30 -28.18 27.59
C SER A 136 -16.76 -27.97 26.16
N ASP A 137 -17.64 -27.89 25.16
CA ASP A 137 -17.27 -27.52 23.80
C ASP A 137 -17.12 -26.01 23.61
N ILE A 138 -17.56 -25.20 24.57
CA ILE A 138 -17.57 -23.73 24.51
C ILE A 138 -16.49 -23.18 25.44
N GLU A 139 -15.51 -22.46 24.89
CA GLU A 139 -14.52 -21.73 25.69
C GLU A 139 -15.10 -20.39 26.18
N ASN A 140 -15.85 -19.71 25.32
CA ASN A 140 -16.45 -18.41 25.61
C ASN A 140 -17.60 -18.14 24.62
N SER A 141 -18.67 -17.51 25.11
CA SER A 141 -19.72 -16.96 24.24
C SER A 141 -20.17 -15.58 24.74
N HIS A 142 -20.37 -14.64 23.81
CA HIS A 142 -20.85 -13.30 24.15
C HIS A 142 -21.55 -12.61 22.97
N ARG A 143 -22.42 -11.65 23.29
CA ARG A 143 -23.08 -10.78 22.31
C ARG A 143 -22.10 -9.76 21.75
N VAL A 144 -22.22 -9.46 20.46
CA VAL A 144 -21.40 -8.46 19.76
C VAL A 144 -22.22 -7.56 18.87
N GLY A 145 -21.72 -6.34 18.70
CA GLY A 145 -22.32 -5.32 17.85
C GLY A 145 -23.19 -4.34 18.63
N LYS A 146 -23.62 -3.30 17.90
CA LYS A 146 -24.48 -2.26 18.45
C LYS A 146 -25.91 -2.78 18.56
N PRO A 147 -26.68 -2.35 19.58
CA PRO A 147 -28.11 -2.64 19.63
C PRO A 147 -28.79 -2.00 18.41
N ILE A 148 -29.63 -2.77 17.73
CA ILE A 148 -30.44 -2.30 16.60
C ILE A 148 -31.88 -2.67 16.92
N MET A 149 -32.78 -1.70 16.81
CA MET A 149 -34.21 -1.91 17.09
C MET A 149 -34.75 -3.05 16.21
N GLY A 150 -35.39 -4.03 16.84
CA GLY A 150 -35.96 -5.20 16.16
C GLY A 150 -34.96 -6.23 15.63
N ASN A 151 -33.65 -6.08 15.89
CA ASN A 151 -32.64 -7.05 15.44
C ASN A 151 -31.73 -7.45 16.60
N PRO A 152 -31.80 -8.72 17.07
CA PRO A 152 -30.91 -9.21 18.12
C PRO A 152 -29.43 -9.08 17.72
N LYS A 153 -28.60 -8.73 18.69
CA LYS A 153 -27.14 -8.73 18.57
C LYS A 153 -26.66 -10.13 18.23
N LYS A 154 -25.63 -10.18 17.40
CA LYS A 154 -24.99 -11.43 17.02
C LYS A 154 -24.27 -12.02 18.22
N VAL A 155 -24.14 -13.33 18.27
CA VAL A 155 -23.33 -14.04 19.27
C VAL A 155 -22.05 -14.50 18.59
N ILE A 156 -20.90 -14.26 19.22
CA ILE A 156 -19.66 -14.97 18.89
C ILE A 156 -19.50 -16.10 19.90
N VAL A 157 -19.19 -17.29 19.40
CA VAL A 157 -18.89 -18.47 20.22
C VAL A 157 -17.50 -18.94 19.83
N ARG A 158 -16.61 -19.04 20.81
CA ARG A 158 -15.30 -19.68 20.66
C ARG A 158 -15.43 -21.11 21.14
N LEU A 159 -15.12 -22.05 20.26
CA LEU A 159 -15.20 -23.48 20.53
C LEU A 159 -13.84 -24.00 20.99
N SER A 160 -13.86 -25.01 21.86
CA SER A 160 -12.65 -25.67 22.36
C SER A 160 -11.90 -26.45 21.29
N SER A 161 -12.59 -26.88 20.22
CA SER A 161 -12.01 -27.67 19.16
C SER A 161 -12.45 -27.24 17.76
N TYR A 162 -11.48 -27.22 16.85
CA TYR A 162 -11.72 -27.06 15.42
C TYR A 162 -12.64 -28.16 14.86
N LYS A 163 -12.54 -29.39 15.39
CA LYS A 163 -13.39 -30.52 14.96
C LYS A 163 -14.87 -30.23 15.25
N THR A 164 -15.17 -29.70 16.43
CA THR A 164 -16.53 -29.28 16.82
C THR A 164 -17.05 -28.20 15.87
N LYS A 165 -16.23 -27.19 15.54
CA LYS A 165 -16.60 -26.18 14.53
C LYS A 165 -16.98 -26.83 13.19
N VAL A 166 -16.18 -27.78 12.69
CA VAL A 166 -16.45 -28.43 11.40
C VAL A 166 -17.76 -29.21 11.44
N ILE A 167 -18.07 -29.91 12.53
CA ILE A 167 -19.33 -30.64 12.72
C ILE A 167 -20.51 -29.66 12.65
N ILE A 168 -20.46 -28.57 13.44
CA ILE A 168 -21.49 -27.52 13.43
C ILE A 168 -21.68 -26.94 12.02
N MET A 169 -20.58 -26.54 11.38
CA MET A 169 -20.63 -25.88 10.08
C MET A 169 -21.16 -26.77 8.95
N ARG A 170 -21.02 -28.10 9.08
CA ARG A 170 -21.64 -29.09 8.17
C ARG A 170 -23.10 -29.34 8.50
N GLY A 171 -23.48 -29.32 9.79
CA GLY A 171 -24.83 -29.58 10.28
C GLY A 171 -25.80 -28.38 10.28
N LYS A 172 -25.32 -27.15 10.04
CA LYS A 172 -26.07 -25.88 10.16
C LYS A 172 -27.34 -25.68 9.30
N LYS A 173 -27.79 -26.70 8.56
CA LYS A 173 -29.06 -26.65 7.79
C LYS A 173 -30.31 -26.79 8.68
N VAL A 174 -30.17 -27.18 9.94
CA VAL A 174 -31.25 -27.84 10.69
C VAL A 174 -32.07 -26.95 11.65
N VAL A 175 -31.78 -25.65 11.81
CA VAL A 175 -32.33 -24.88 12.97
C VAL A 175 -33.13 -23.61 12.61
N ASN A 176 -33.89 -23.60 11.52
CA ASN A 176 -34.70 -22.43 11.15
C ASN A 176 -36.20 -22.72 11.25
N SER A 177 -36.89 -22.02 12.15
CA SER A 177 -38.31 -21.71 11.95
C SER A 177 -38.43 -20.65 10.85
N ALA A 178 -39.55 -20.62 10.13
CA ALA A 178 -39.76 -19.65 9.05
C ALA A 178 -39.91 -18.20 9.57
N GLU A 179 -40.36 -18.05 10.82
CA GLU A 179 -40.64 -16.75 11.45
C GLU A 179 -39.39 -16.13 12.09
N ASP A 180 -38.50 -16.93 12.69
CA ASP A 180 -37.28 -16.47 13.38
C ASP A 180 -36.03 -17.24 12.89
N PRO A 181 -35.49 -16.89 11.71
CA PRO A 181 -34.37 -17.64 11.14
C PRO A 181 -33.06 -17.38 11.90
N ILE A 182 -32.38 -18.46 12.27
CA ILE A 182 -31.09 -18.45 12.95
C ILE A 182 -29.97 -18.79 11.97
N TYR A 183 -28.99 -17.90 11.85
CA TYR A 183 -27.88 -18.09 10.90
C TYR A 183 -26.57 -18.35 11.62
N ILE A 184 -26.00 -19.54 11.40
CA ILE A 184 -24.67 -19.93 11.88
C ILE A 184 -23.65 -19.77 10.74
N ASN A 185 -22.62 -18.96 10.98
CA ASN A 185 -21.54 -18.69 10.03
C ASN A 185 -20.16 -18.79 10.69
N GLU A 186 -19.10 -18.85 9.88
CA GLU A 186 -17.75 -18.63 10.38
C GLU A 186 -17.60 -17.20 10.90
N ASP A 187 -16.78 -17.01 11.95
CA ASP A 187 -16.38 -15.68 12.37
C ASP A 187 -15.25 -15.17 11.47
N LEU A 188 -15.61 -14.38 10.47
CA LEU A 188 -14.67 -13.76 9.55
C LEU A 188 -14.14 -12.44 10.10
N THR A 189 -12.92 -12.06 9.70
CA THR A 189 -12.44 -10.69 9.88
C THR A 189 -13.36 -9.67 9.22
N ARG A 190 -13.26 -8.41 9.67
CA ARG A 190 -14.06 -7.33 9.10
C ARG A 190 -13.84 -7.23 7.59
N TYR A 191 -12.58 -7.34 7.14
CA TYR A 191 -12.22 -7.28 5.73
C TYR A 191 -12.81 -8.45 4.94
N ARG A 192 -12.66 -9.69 5.42
CA ARG A 192 -13.23 -10.87 4.76
C ARG A 192 -14.76 -10.89 4.75
N ALA A 193 -15.38 -10.49 5.86
CA ALA A 193 -16.83 -10.32 5.94
C ALA A 193 -17.32 -9.26 4.94
N HIS A 194 -16.56 -8.18 4.75
CA HIS A 194 -16.85 -7.15 3.75
C HIS A 194 -16.77 -7.71 2.32
N ILE A 195 -15.68 -8.38 1.95
CA ILE A 195 -15.54 -9.08 0.65
C ILE A 195 -16.72 -10.03 0.42
N PHE A 196 -17.00 -10.89 1.41
CA PHE A 196 -18.03 -11.91 1.27
C PHE A 196 -19.45 -11.32 1.15
N LYS A 197 -19.70 -10.16 1.76
CA LYS A 197 -20.95 -9.40 1.56
C LYS A 197 -21.09 -8.93 0.10
N HIS A 198 -20.01 -8.47 -0.52
CA HIS A 198 -20.02 -8.04 -1.93
C HIS A 198 -20.20 -9.24 -2.88
N ILE A 199 -19.51 -10.35 -2.62
CA ILE A 199 -19.67 -11.59 -3.41
C ILE A 199 -21.11 -12.09 -3.40
N ARG A 200 -21.80 -12.03 -2.26
CA ARG A 200 -23.22 -12.40 -2.19
C ARG A 200 -24.12 -11.53 -3.07
N LYS A 201 -23.74 -10.28 -3.36
CA LYS A 201 -24.46 -9.45 -4.34
C LYS A 201 -24.22 -9.95 -5.76
N SER A 202 -22.98 -10.30 -6.11
CA SER A 202 -22.64 -10.89 -7.41
C SER A 202 -23.33 -12.23 -7.67
N PHE A 203 -23.56 -13.02 -6.61
CA PHE A 203 -24.36 -14.23 -6.69
C PHE A 203 -25.82 -13.92 -7.03
N LYS A 204 -26.43 -12.92 -6.36
CA LYS A 204 -27.80 -12.49 -6.64
C LYS A 204 -27.99 -11.91 -8.05
N SER A 205 -26.95 -11.29 -8.61
CA SER A 205 -26.97 -10.76 -9.98
C SER A 205 -26.55 -11.80 -11.03
N ASN A 206 -26.49 -13.09 -10.69
CA ASN A 206 -26.12 -14.19 -11.59
C ASN A 206 -24.77 -14.00 -12.30
N LEU A 207 -23.79 -13.38 -11.64
CA LEU A 207 -22.41 -13.26 -12.15
C LEU A 207 -21.52 -14.43 -11.71
N ILE A 208 -21.94 -15.15 -10.66
CA ILE A 208 -21.27 -16.34 -10.14
C ILE A 208 -22.33 -17.40 -9.83
N ASN A 209 -21.96 -18.68 -9.94
CA ASN A 209 -22.87 -19.80 -9.67
C ASN A 209 -22.81 -20.28 -8.21
N GLY A 210 -21.84 -19.81 -7.42
CA GLY A 210 -21.77 -20.16 -6.01
C GLY A 210 -20.72 -19.37 -5.25
N CYS A 211 -20.91 -19.30 -3.94
CA CYS A 211 -19.92 -18.74 -3.03
C CYS A 211 -20.00 -19.40 -1.65
N TRP A 212 -18.85 -19.62 -1.01
CA TRP A 212 -18.78 -20.17 0.34
C TRP A 212 -17.50 -19.73 1.04
N THR A 213 -17.43 -20.03 2.33
CA THR A 213 -16.24 -19.85 3.14
C THR A 213 -15.82 -21.20 3.71
N ARG A 214 -14.51 -21.37 3.89
CA ARG A 214 -13.92 -22.52 4.56
C ARG A 214 -12.64 -22.08 5.24
N ASP A 215 -12.57 -22.22 6.56
CA ASP A 215 -11.41 -21.85 7.38
C ASP A 215 -11.02 -20.38 7.21
N GLY A 216 -12.02 -19.52 7.21
CA GLY A 216 -11.85 -18.09 6.95
C GLY A 216 -11.44 -17.75 5.52
N LYS A 217 -11.20 -18.70 4.62
CA LYS A 217 -10.92 -18.44 3.20
C LYS A 217 -12.21 -18.35 2.41
N ILE A 218 -12.25 -17.44 1.44
CA ILE A 218 -13.43 -17.17 0.62
C ILE A 218 -13.25 -17.80 -0.76
N PHE A 219 -14.28 -18.51 -1.22
CA PHE A 219 -14.31 -19.15 -2.53
C PHE A 219 -15.53 -18.74 -3.31
N ILE A 220 -15.36 -18.59 -4.62
CA ILE A 220 -16.43 -18.45 -5.59
C ILE A 220 -16.37 -19.57 -6.60
N ARG A 221 -17.53 -19.91 -7.16
CA ARG A 221 -17.64 -20.70 -8.38
C ARG A 221 -18.07 -19.77 -9.49
N GLU A 222 -17.23 -19.63 -10.50
CA GLU A 222 -17.52 -18.78 -11.65
C GLU A 222 -18.71 -19.30 -12.42
N ARG A 223 -19.33 -18.41 -13.19
CA ARG A 223 -20.40 -18.73 -14.10
C ARG A 223 -19.89 -18.59 -15.52
N LYS A 224 -20.08 -19.63 -16.35
CA LYS A 224 -19.78 -19.58 -17.78
C LYS A 224 -20.86 -18.81 -18.55
N PRO A 225 -20.60 -18.36 -19.80
CA PRO A 225 -21.60 -17.67 -20.62
C PRO A 225 -22.89 -18.47 -20.85
N ASP A 226 -22.79 -19.80 -20.90
CA ASP A 226 -23.92 -20.73 -21.02
C ASP A 226 -24.70 -20.93 -19.70
N GLY A 227 -24.27 -20.26 -18.62
CA GLY A 227 -24.87 -20.35 -17.29
C GLY A 227 -24.38 -21.53 -16.44
N THR A 228 -23.54 -22.41 -16.98
CA THR A 228 -23.02 -23.58 -16.26
C THR A 228 -21.84 -23.22 -15.35
N ASP A 229 -21.48 -24.16 -14.48
CA ASP A 229 -20.41 -24.00 -13.51
C ASP A 229 -19.04 -23.84 -14.20
N GLY A 230 -18.35 -22.76 -13.82
CA GLY A 230 -16.98 -22.47 -14.19
C GLY A 230 -15.97 -22.94 -13.14
N SER A 231 -14.78 -22.32 -13.16
CA SER A 231 -13.70 -22.64 -12.22
C SER A 231 -14.03 -22.19 -10.80
N ILE A 232 -13.39 -22.81 -9.81
CA ILE A 232 -13.44 -22.38 -8.42
C ILE A 232 -12.23 -21.50 -8.14
N LYS A 233 -12.46 -20.27 -7.66
CA LYS A 233 -11.40 -19.31 -7.34
C LYS A 233 -11.43 -18.91 -5.88
N ARG A 234 -10.25 -18.81 -5.26
CA ARG A 234 -10.10 -18.15 -3.96
C ARG A 234 -10.10 -16.64 -4.18
N ILE A 235 -10.87 -15.92 -3.39
CA ILE A 235 -10.92 -14.46 -3.41
C ILE A 235 -10.19 -13.91 -2.19
N LEU A 236 -9.22 -13.05 -2.43
CA LEU A 236 -8.40 -12.38 -1.44
C LEU A 236 -8.76 -10.90 -1.31
N SER A 237 -9.19 -10.27 -2.41
CA SER A 237 -9.52 -8.84 -2.45
C SER A 237 -10.86 -8.58 -3.15
N ILE A 238 -11.49 -7.46 -2.79
CA ILE A 238 -12.76 -7.00 -3.36
C ILE A 238 -12.68 -6.78 -4.88
N VAL A 239 -11.52 -6.38 -5.38
CA VAL A 239 -11.25 -6.13 -6.80
C VAL A 239 -11.30 -7.39 -7.66
N GLN A 240 -11.15 -8.57 -7.05
CA GLN A 240 -11.22 -9.87 -7.74
C GLN A 240 -12.67 -10.36 -7.90
N ILE A 241 -13.66 -9.64 -7.35
CA ILE A 241 -15.06 -10.04 -7.40
C ILE A 241 -15.63 -9.77 -8.81
N PRO A 242 -16.25 -10.77 -9.46
CA PRO A 242 -16.90 -10.56 -10.74
C PRO A 242 -17.96 -9.45 -10.70
N GLY A 243 -17.85 -8.51 -11.66
CA GLY A 243 -18.73 -7.34 -11.81
C GLY A 243 -18.50 -6.21 -10.82
N TYR A 244 -17.50 -6.31 -9.92
CA TYR A 244 -17.10 -5.18 -9.11
C TYR A 244 -16.39 -4.13 -9.98
N LYS A 245 -16.70 -2.86 -9.75
CA LYS A 245 -16.08 -1.71 -10.44
C LYS A 245 -15.15 -1.03 -9.43
N PRO A 246 -13.86 -1.38 -9.41
CA PRO A 246 -12.92 -0.81 -8.45
C PRO A 246 -12.60 0.64 -8.79
N THR A 247 -12.26 1.43 -7.78
CA THR A 247 -11.71 2.77 -7.99
C THR A 247 -10.28 2.69 -8.53
N PRO A 248 -9.75 3.75 -9.17
CA PRO A 248 -8.34 3.77 -9.59
C PRO A 248 -7.36 3.51 -8.44
N GLU A 249 -7.69 3.99 -7.24
CA GLU A 249 -6.90 3.78 -6.02
C GLU A 249 -6.90 2.30 -5.59
N GLU A 250 -8.06 1.64 -5.59
CA GLU A 250 -8.19 0.21 -5.26
C GLU A 250 -7.43 -0.68 -6.25
N LEU A 251 -7.47 -0.34 -7.55
CA LEU A 251 -6.71 -1.04 -8.58
C LEU A 251 -5.20 -0.88 -8.41
N LEU A 252 -4.74 0.34 -8.12
CA LEU A 252 -3.33 0.61 -7.89
C LEU A 252 -2.81 -0.19 -6.69
N HIS A 253 -3.55 -0.16 -5.57
CA HIS A 253 -3.24 -0.95 -4.37
C HIS A 253 -3.16 -2.45 -4.68
N PHE A 254 -4.11 -2.98 -5.45
CA PHE A 254 -4.14 -4.39 -5.80
C PHE A 254 -2.97 -4.80 -6.68
N ASN A 255 -2.71 -4.08 -7.77
CA ASN A 255 -1.66 -4.46 -8.72
C ASN A 255 -0.28 -4.48 -8.06
N LEU A 256 0.01 -3.49 -7.20
CA LEU A 256 1.26 -3.44 -6.45
C LEU A 256 1.41 -4.62 -5.47
N SER A 257 0.32 -5.08 -4.86
CA SER A 257 0.35 -6.26 -3.97
C SER A 257 0.62 -7.58 -4.71
N GLN A 258 0.15 -7.71 -5.95
CA GLN A 258 0.28 -8.97 -6.72
C GLN A 258 1.70 -9.20 -7.26
N ASN A 259 2.43 -8.14 -7.62
CA ASN A 259 3.81 -8.24 -8.12
C ASN A 259 4.79 -8.86 -7.11
N ILE A 260 4.44 -8.89 -5.82
CA ILE A 260 5.25 -9.45 -4.73
C ILE A 260 5.09 -10.97 -4.62
N GLN A 261 3.92 -11.52 -4.95
CA GLN A 261 3.67 -12.98 -4.87
C GLN A 261 4.29 -13.76 -6.05
N SER A 262 4.83 -13.07 -7.05
CA SER A 262 5.43 -13.63 -8.26
C SER A 262 6.97 -13.63 -8.29
N GLU A 263 7.66 -13.25 -7.20
CA GLU A 263 9.11 -13.50 -7.14
C GLU A 263 9.37 -15.01 -7.08
N PRO A 264 10.27 -15.55 -7.93
CA PRO A 264 10.56 -16.97 -7.95
C PRO A 264 11.20 -17.37 -6.62
N GLU A 265 10.69 -18.44 -5.99
CA GLU A 265 11.37 -19.13 -4.90
C GLU A 265 12.84 -19.29 -5.31
N ALA A 266 13.74 -18.60 -4.59
CA ALA A 266 15.16 -18.74 -4.80
C ALA A 266 15.50 -20.22 -4.65
N THR A 267 15.86 -20.84 -5.77
CA THR A 267 16.39 -22.20 -5.83
C THR A 267 17.55 -22.27 -4.84
N ALA A 268 17.31 -22.92 -3.71
CA ALA A 268 18.35 -23.21 -2.73
C ALA A 268 19.37 -24.13 -3.42
N VAL A 269 20.58 -23.60 -3.62
CA VAL A 269 21.78 -24.35 -3.98
C VAL A 269 22.52 -24.69 -2.70
#